data_AF-A0A530QLX8-F1
#
_entry.id   AF-A0A530QLX8-F1
#
_cell.length_a   1.000
_cell.length_b   1.000
_cell.length_c   1.000
_cell.angle_alpha   90.00
_cell.angle_beta   90.00
_cell.angle_gamma   90.00
#
_symmetry.space_group_name_H-M   'P 1'
#
loop_
_entity.id
_entity.type
_entity.pdbx_description
1 polymer ?
#
loop_
_entity_poly.entity_id
_entity_poly.type
_entity_poly.pdbx_seq_one_letter_code
_entity_poly.pdbx_strand_id
1 'polypeptide(L)'
;RPVAATANAVEHCAAGGAAVNQICIANDLGLKVFDLALHIPTADITEDAALDERGCAATMAFGMEAIAGGTDLLCLGDLGVGNSTVAATLFAALLGGKGADWVGSGSGADASMRARKAEVVDAALSFHGTGLRDPLEALRRVGGREFAAIAGAILAARMQKIPVLLDGLVATAAAATLH
;
A
#
# COMPACT_ATOMS: atom_id res chain seq x y z
N ARG A 1 12.76 -6.84 -13.47
CA ARG A 1 12.97 -5.68 -12.57
C ARG A 1 11.63 -5.38 -11.89
N PRO A 2 11.59 -5.12 -10.57
CA PRO A 2 10.34 -4.94 -9.82
C PRO A 2 9.34 -3.98 -10.48
N VAL A 3 9.82 -2.81 -10.93
CA VAL A 3 9.01 -1.79 -11.61
C VAL A 3 8.28 -2.33 -12.85
N ALA A 4 8.99 -3.07 -13.72
CA ALA A 4 8.38 -3.64 -14.93
C ALA A 4 7.35 -4.73 -14.61
N ALA A 5 7.56 -5.50 -13.54
CA ALA A 5 6.60 -6.51 -13.12
C ALA A 5 5.30 -5.88 -12.59
N THR A 6 5.40 -4.81 -11.79
CA THR A 6 4.22 -4.04 -11.36
C THR A 6 3.51 -3.41 -12.55
N ALA A 7 4.23 -2.78 -13.48
CA ALA A 7 3.64 -2.18 -14.68
C ALA A 7 2.86 -3.21 -15.51
N ASN A 8 3.46 -4.37 -15.79
CA ASN A 8 2.79 -5.45 -16.52
C ASN A 8 1.53 -5.95 -15.80
N ALA A 9 1.54 -6.04 -14.47
CA ALA A 9 0.38 -6.46 -13.69
C ALA A 9 -0.76 -5.43 -13.76
N VAL A 10 -0.43 -4.13 -13.70
CA VAL A 10 -1.40 -3.04 -13.85
C VAL A 10 -1.98 -3.03 -15.26
N GLU A 11 -1.15 -3.15 -16.30
CA GLU A 11 -1.61 -3.25 -17.69
C GLU A 11 -2.54 -4.45 -17.90
N HIS A 12 -2.18 -5.61 -17.33
CA HIS A 12 -3.02 -6.81 -17.41
C HIS A 12 -4.39 -6.62 -16.72
N CYS A 13 -4.42 -5.94 -15.57
CA CYS A 13 -5.66 -5.58 -14.87
C CYS A 13 -6.49 -4.57 -15.67
N ALA A 14 -5.86 -3.54 -16.23
CA ALA A 14 -6.51 -2.53 -17.07
C ALA A 14 -7.11 -3.14 -18.35
N ALA A 15 -6.47 -4.18 -18.90
CA ALA A 15 -6.94 -4.92 -20.06
C ALA A 15 -8.05 -5.95 -19.75
N GLY A 16 -8.52 -6.05 -18.50
CA GLY A 16 -9.58 -7.00 -18.12
C GLY A 16 -9.10 -8.42 -17.81
N GLY A 17 -7.78 -8.65 -17.78
CA GLY A 17 -7.21 -10.00 -17.72
C GLY A 17 -7.02 -10.55 -16.31
N ALA A 18 -7.01 -9.71 -15.28
CA ALA A 18 -6.71 -10.15 -13.91
C ALA A 18 -7.92 -10.84 -13.25
N ALA A 19 -7.65 -11.62 -12.21
CA ALA A 19 -8.69 -12.34 -11.47
C ALA A 19 -9.76 -11.39 -10.89
N VAL A 20 -9.35 -10.20 -10.42
CA VAL A 20 -10.29 -9.18 -9.91
C VAL A 20 -11.26 -8.71 -11.00
N ASN A 21 -10.82 -8.61 -12.27
CA ASN A 21 -11.72 -8.26 -13.37
C ASN A 21 -12.84 -9.30 -13.52
N GLN A 22 -12.50 -10.59 -13.41
CA GLN A 22 -13.48 -11.67 -13.55
C GLN A 22 -14.49 -11.67 -12.39
N ILE A 23 -14.03 -11.40 -11.17
CA ILE A 23 -14.92 -11.25 -10.00
C ILE A 23 -15.85 -10.04 -10.20
N CYS A 24 -15.31 -8.90 -10.66
CA CYS A 24 -16.11 -7.71 -10.90
C CYS A 24 -17.16 -7.95 -12.00
N ILE A 25 -16.79 -8.57 -13.12
CA ILE A 25 -17.71 -8.92 -14.22
C ILE A 25 -18.80 -9.88 -13.72
N ALA A 26 -18.43 -10.91 -12.95
CA ALA A 26 -19.39 -11.91 -12.48
C ALA A 26 -20.41 -11.36 -11.47
N ASN A 27 -20.11 -10.24 -10.80
CA ASN A 27 -20.94 -9.66 -9.75
C ASN A 27 -21.44 -8.24 -10.08
N ASP A 28 -21.31 -7.79 -11.32
CA ASP A 28 -21.70 -6.45 -11.79
C ASP A 28 -21.10 -5.31 -10.93
N LEU A 29 -19.81 -5.44 -10.60
CA LEU A 29 -19.08 -4.46 -9.79
C LEU A 29 -18.25 -3.53 -10.67
N GLY A 30 -18.26 -2.23 -10.37
CA GLY A 30 -17.34 -1.27 -10.95
C GLY A 30 -15.90 -1.54 -10.49
N LEU A 31 -14.96 -1.54 -11.43
CA LEU A 31 -13.53 -1.64 -11.15
C LEU A 31 -12.82 -0.37 -11.63
N LYS A 32 -12.11 0.29 -10.71
CA LYS A 32 -11.23 1.42 -11.02
C LYS A 32 -9.78 1.02 -10.76
N VAL A 33 -8.91 1.18 -11.76
CA VAL A 33 -7.47 0.91 -11.64
C VAL A 33 -6.74 2.25 -11.67
N PHE A 34 -6.01 2.55 -10.60
CA PHE A 34 -5.25 3.78 -10.45
C PHE A 34 -3.76 3.50 -10.72
N ASP A 35 -3.19 4.12 -11.76
CA ASP A 35 -1.74 4.16 -11.97
C ASP A 35 -1.12 5.21 -11.05
N LEU A 36 -0.20 4.78 -10.19
CA LEU A 36 0.44 5.62 -9.18
C LEU A 36 1.88 5.94 -9.55
N ALA A 37 2.06 6.57 -10.71
CA ALA A 37 3.36 7.00 -11.23
C ALA A 37 4.38 5.86 -11.30
N LEU A 38 4.00 4.73 -11.91
CA LEU A 38 4.77 3.48 -11.91
C LEU A 38 6.22 3.62 -12.43
N HIS A 39 6.51 4.64 -13.24
CA HIS A 39 7.83 4.92 -13.78
C HIS A 39 8.76 5.68 -12.82
N ILE A 40 8.23 6.22 -11.73
CA ILE A 40 8.98 6.95 -10.71
C ILE A 40 8.96 6.10 -9.42
N PRO A 41 10.02 5.34 -9.10
CA PRO A 41 10.05 4.57 -7.85
C PRO A 41 10.02 5.50 -6.63
N THR A 42 9.56 4.99 -5.49
CA THR A 42 9.80 5.62 -4.18
C THR A 42 11.27 5.42 -3.79
N ALA A 43 11.75 6.19 -2.80
CA ALA A 43 13.08 5.95 -2.24
C ALA A 43 13.15 4.60 -1.49
N ASP A 44 14.37 4.10 -1.27
CA ASP A 44 14.61 2.96 -0.40
C ASP A 44 14.41 3.37 1.06
N ILE A 45 13.44 2.74 1.72
CA ILE A 45 13.05 3.03 3.11
C ILE A 45 14.13 2.72 4.15
N THR A 46 15.22 2.06 3.74
CA THR A 46 16.38 1.82 4.61
C THR A 46 17.42 2.95 4.52
N GLU A 47 17.26 3.88 3.58
CA GLU A 47 18.22 4.94 3.29
C GLU A 47 17.60 6.35 3.30
N ASP A 48 16.31 6.48 2.96
CA ASP A 48 15.57 7.75 2.95
C ASP A 48 14.05 7.54 3.14
N ALA A 49 13.28 8.60 3.31
CA ALA A 49 11.82 8.55 3.31
C ALA A 49 11.29 8.16 1.91
N ALA A 50 10.36 7.21 1.86
CA ALA A 50 9.71 6.73 0.63
C ALA A 50 9.15 7.88 -0.22
N LEU A 51 8.52 8.87 0.42
CA LEU A 51 7.95 10.06 -0.19
C LEU A 51 8.35 11.33 0.56
N ASP A 52 8.45 12.44 -0.17
CA ASP A 52 8.43 13.76 0.45
C ASP A 52 7.01 14.12 0.92
N GLU A 53 6.88 15.15 1.74
CA GLU A 53 5.60 15.56 2.33
C GLU A 53 4.56 15.91 1.26
N ARG A 54 5.00 16.68 0.23
CA ARG A 54 4.14 17.09 -0.87
C ARG A 54 3.68 15.91 -1.71
N GLY A 55 4.57 14.97 -2.03
CA GLY A 55 4.28 13.78 -2.79
C GLY A 55 3.34 12.83 -2.06
N CYS A 56 3.51 12.66 -0.74
CA CYS A 56 2.58 11.89 0.08
C CYS A 56 1.20 12.52 0.10
N ALA A 57 1.09 13.81 0.42
CA ALA A 57 -0.19 14.52 0.46
C ALA A 57 -0.89 14.53 -0.91
N ALA A 58 -0.16 14.77 -1.99
CA ALA A 58 -0.71 14.73 -3.35
C ALA A 58 -1.20 13.33 -3.73
N THR A 59 -0.49 12.28 -3.32
CA THR A 59 -0.89 10.89 -3.59
C THR A 59 -2.12 10.50 -2.79
N MET A 60 -2.23 10.95 -1.52
CA MET A 60 -3.45 10.79 -0.73
C MET A 60 -4.63 11.51 -1.40
N ALA A 61 -4.45 12.77 -1.80
CA ALA A 61 -5.49 13.53 -2.50
C ALA A 61 -5.94 12.83 -3.80
N PHE A 62 -4.99 12.27 -4.57
CA PHE A 62 -5.32 11.48 -5.76
C PHE A 62 -6.13 10.23 -5.41
N GLY A 63 -5.81 9.55 -4.31
CA GLY A 63 -6.57 8.41 -3.79
C GLY A 63 -8.01 8.75 -3.40
N MET A 64 -8.28 9.99 -2.97
CA MET A 64 -9.65 10.44 -2.64
C MET A 64 -10.59 10.39 -3.84
N GLU A 65 -10.08 10.48 -5.07
CA GLU A 65 -10.87 10.37 -6.31
C GLU A 65 -11.47 8.96 -6.51
N ALA A 66 -11.07 7.96 -5.73
CA ALA A 66 -11.62 6.60 -5.77
C ALA A 66 -13.15 6.55 -5.62
N ILE A 67 -13.73 7.47 -4.85
CA ILE A 67 -15.18 7.55 -4.62
C ILE A 67 -15.93 8.49 -5.57
N ALA A 68 -15.23 9.13 -6.52
CA ALA A 68 -15.86 10.03 -7.48
C ALA A 68 -16.89 9.29 -8.34
N GLY A 69 -18.02 9.95 -8.64
CA GLY A 69 -19.11 9.37 -9.44
C GLY A 69 -20.15 8.57 -8.65
N GLY A 70 -20.08 8.57 -7.31
CA GLY A 70 -21.00 7.84 -6.45
C GLY A 70 -20.51 6.42 -6.19
N THR A 71 -20.40 6.03 -4.93
CA THR A 71 -19.90 4.71 -4.52
C THR A 71 -20.64 4.31 -3.26
N ASP A 72 -21.33 3.16 -3.30
CA ASP A 72 -22.11 2.67 -2.17
C ASP A 72 -21.27 1.83 -1.19
N LEU A 73 -20.23 1.17 -1.72
CA LEU A 73 -19.24 0.37 -0.98
C LEU A 73 -17.89 0.50 -1.66
N LEU A 74 -16.85 0.83 -0.91
CA LEU A 74 -15.48 0.90 -1.42
C LEU A 74 -14.72 -0.37 -1.04
N CYS A 75 -14.32 -1.18 -2.02
CA CYS A 75 -13.42 -2.31 -1.84
C CYS A 75 -12.00 -1.92 -2.27
N LEU A 76 -11.02 -2.10 -1.38
CA LEU A 76 -9.64 -1.66 -1.63
C LEU A 76 -8.75 -2.86 -1.93
N GLY A 77 -7.92 -2.73 -2.97
CA GLY A 77 -6.88 -3.69 -3.31
C GLY A 77 -5.62 -2.96 -3.77
N ASP A 78 -4.53 -3.72 -3.91
CA ASP A 78 -3.22 -3.19 -4.28
C ASP A 78 -2.50 -4.08 -5.30
N LEU A 79 -1.54 -3.49 -6.00
CA LEU A 79 -0.59 -4.20 -6.87
C LEU A 79 0.78 -3.56 -6.72
N GLY A 80 1.75 -4.32 -6.19
CA GLY A 80 3.11 -3.80 -6.03
C GLY A 80 4.12 -4.89 -5.66
N VAL A 81 5.23 -4.97 -6.40
CA VAL A 81 6.33 -5.86 -6.00
C VAL A 81 7.07 -5.26 -4.80
N GLY A 82 7.12 -6.01 -3.70
CA GLY A 82 7.84 -5.63 -2.48
C GLY A 82 6.96 -4.97 -1.41
N ASN A 83 5.72 -4.63 -1.73
CA ASN A 83 4.81 -3.93 -0.82
C ASN A 83 4.46 -4.74 0.45
N SER A 84 4.59 -6.07 0.44
CA SER A 84 4.45 -6.89 1.65
C SER A 84 5.48 -6.53 2.73
N THR A 85 6.70 -6.14 2.31
CA THR A 85 7.77 -5.71 3.22
C THR A 85 7.47 -4.34 3.79
N VAL A 86 6.95 -3.44 2.95
CA VAL A 86 6.47 -2.12 3.36
C VAL A 86 5.32 -2.24 4.37
N ALA A 87 4.33 -3.08 4.09
CA ALA A 87 3.20 -3.33 4.99
C ALA A 87 3.67 -3.87 6.34
N ALA A 88 4.61 -4.83 6.34
CA ALA A 88 5.24 -5.34 7.57
C ALA A 88 5.97 -4.24 8.35
N THR A 89 6.64 -3.32 7.65
CA THR A 89 7.33 -2.18 8.27
C THR A 89 6.34 -1.21 8.91
N LEU A 90 5.22 -0.89 8.23
CA LEU A 90 4.16 -0.06 8.80
C LEU A 90 3.54 -0.70 10.04
N PHE A 91 3.21 -1.99 10.01
CA PHE A 91 2.68 -2.65 11.20
C PHE A 91 3.68 -2.65 12.36
N ALA A 92 4.95 -2.97 12.11
CA ALA A 92 5.98 -2.93 13.14
C ALA A 92 6.17 -1.52 13.73
N ALA A 93 6.09 -0.49 12.87
CA ALA A 93 6.19 0.90 13.29
C ALA A 93 5.03 1.33 14.20
N LEU A 94 3.80 0.94 13.85
CA LEU A 94 2.59 1.38 14.53
C LEU A 94 2.23 0.53 15.76
N LEU A 95 2.51 -0.77 15.69
CA LEU A 95 2.06 -1.77 16.68
C LEU A 95 3.23 -2.38 17.48
N GLY A 96 4.47 -2.03 17.13
CA GLY A 96 5.68 -2.57 17.75
C GLY A 96 6.07 -3.95 17.21
N GLY A 97 7.13 -4.51 17.81
CA GLY A 97 7.75 -5.76 17.36
C GLY A 97 8.94 -5.53 16.42
N LYS A 98 9.38 -6.62 15.79
CA LYS A 98 10.50 -6.65 14.83
C LYS A 98 10.07 -7.25 13.50
N GLY A 99 10.90 -7.13 12.46
CA GLY A 99 10.60 -7.60 11.12
C GLY A 99 10.16 -9.07 11.06
N ALA A 100 10.77 -9.93 11.88
CA ALA A 100 10.43 -11.35 11.95
C ALA A 100 9.01 -11.63 12.45
N ASP A 101 8.38 -10.70 13.18
CA ASP A 101 7.02 -10.86 13.70
C ASP A 101 5.96 -10.58 12.63
N TRP A 102 6.31 -9.76 11.63
CA TRP A 102 5.36 -9.24 10.63
C TRP A 102 5.58 -9.79 9.22
N VAL A 103 6.78 -10.29 8.90
CA VAL A 103 7.09 -10.80 7.56
C VAL A 103 6.50 -12.19 7.34
N GLY A 104 5.56 -12.27 6.40
CA GLY A 104 5.00 -13.52 5.89
C GLY A 104 5.71 -14.07 4.64
N SER A 105 5.20 -15.18 4.12
CA SER A 105 5.64 -15.76 2.84
C SER A 105 5.32 -14.89 1.62
N GLY A 106 4.29 -14.04 1.68
CA GLY A 106 3.85 -13.22 0.54
C GLY A 106 3.65 -14.09 -0.71
N SER A 107 4.19 -13.66 -1.86
CA SER A 107 4.15 -14.39 -3.14
C SER A 107 5.09 -15.61 -3.20
N GLY A 108 5.15 -16.43 -2.14
CA GLY A 108 5.92 -17.68 -2.12
C GLY A 108 7.39 -17.54 -1.69
N ALA A 109 7.74 -16.55 -0.89
CA ALA A 109 9.08 -16.35 -0.37
C ALA A 109 9.58 -17.54 0.48
N ASP A 110 10.75 -18.06 0.14
CA ASP A 110 11.46 -19.06 0.95
C ASP A 110 11.99 -18.48 2.27
N ALA A 111 12.59 -19.33 3.10
CA ALA A 111 13.11 -18.92 4.41
C ALA A 111 14.19 -17.84 4.33
N SER A 112 15.06 -17.89 3.30
CA SER A 112 16.13 -16.91 3.11
C SER A 112 15.58 -15.54 2.72
N MET A 113 14.58 -15.52 1.83
CA MET A 113 13.90 -14.31 1.41
C MET A 113 13.10 -13.71 2.58
N ARG A 114 12.44 -14.52 3.40
CA ARG A 114 11.76 -14.02 4.61
C ARG A 114 12.74 -13.40 5.61
N ALA A 115 13.88 -14.06 5.86
CA ALA A 115 14.92 -13.48 6.71
C ALA A 115 15.42 -12.15 6.16
N ARG A 116 15.69 -12.07 4.86
CA ARG A 116 16.12 -10.83 4.22
C ARG A 116 15.08 -9.71 4.31
N LYS A 117 13.79 -10.03 4.14
CA LYS A 117 12.70 -9.07 4.33
C LYS A 117 12.63 -8.58 5.78
N ALA A 118 12.81 -9.46 6.76
CA ALA A 118 12.83 -9.08 8.17
C ALA A 118 13.99 -8.13 8.49
N GLU A 119 15.18 -8.39 7.95
CA GLU A 119 16.33 -7.48 8.06
C GLU A 119 16.04 -6.09 7.48
N VAL A 120 15.36 -6.01 6.34
CA VAL A 120 14.96 -4.73 5.71
C VAL A 120 13.98 -3.98 6.61
N VAL A 121 13.00 -4.66 7.19
CA VAL A 121 12.06 -4.04 8.14
C VAL A 121 12.83 -3.49 9.34
N ASP A 122 13.69 -4.29 9.97
CA ASP A 122 14.46 -3.87 11.14
C ASP A 122 15.40 -2.69 10.83
N ALA A 123 16.00 -2.69 9.64
CA ALA A 123 16.84 -1.58 9.16
C ALA A 123 16.04 -0.28 9.00
N ALA A 124 14.87 -0.34 8.36
CA ALA A 124 14.01 0.83 8.17
C ALA A 124 13.49 1.40 9.50
N LEU A 125 13.07 0.53 10.42
CA LEU A 125 12.64 0.92 11.77
C LEU A 125 13.77 1.64 12.53
N SER A 126 14.99 1.09 12.46
CA SER A 126 16.17 1.69 13.09
C SER A 126 16.52 3.04 12.47
N PHE A 127 16.51 3.13 11.14
CA PHE A 127 16.88 4.34 10.39
C PHE A 127 15.95 5.51 10.70
N HIS A 128 14.63 5.32 10.66
CA HIS A 128 13.67 6.40 10.89
C HIS A 128 13.37 6.66 12.38
N GLY A 129 13.55 5.65 13.23
CA GLY A 129 13.40 5.72 14.67
C GLY A 129 12.12 6.41 15.12
N THR A 130 12.26 7.42 15.98
CA THR A 130 11.12 8.13 16.57
C THR A 130 10.26 8.91 15.58
N GLY A 131 10.72 9.09 14.33
CA GLY A 131 9.95 9.71 13.26
C GLY A 131 8.79 8.85 12.76
N LEU A 132 8.68 7.59 13.20
CA LEU A 132 7.56 6.70 12.86
C LEU A 132 6.44 6.70 13.90
N ARG A 133 6.55 7.52 14.97
CA ARG A 133 5.52 7.58 16.02
C ARG A 133 4.24 8.27 15.58
N ASP A 134 4.35 9.21 14.65
CA ASP A 134 3.19 9.81 14.00
C ASP A 134 2.74 8.90 12.84
N PRO A 135 1.49 8.43 12.82
CA PRO A 135 1.03 7.47 11.80
C PRO A 135 1.11 7.99 10.36
N LEU A 136 0.92 9.30 10.12
CA LEU A 136 1.04 9.89 8.79
C LEU A 136 2.51 10.10 8.41
N GLU A 137 3.39 10.37 9.37
CA GLU A 137 4.83 10.32 9.12
C GLU A 137 5.32 8.90 8.84
N ALA A 138 4.78 7.88 9.50
CA ALA A 138 5.08 6.49 9.18
C ALA A 138 4.65 6.15 7.74
N LEU A 139 3.43 6.54 7.36
CA LEU A 139 2.93 6.41 5.98
C LEU A 139 3.88 7.07 4.97
N ARG A 140 4.32 8.30 5.23
CA ARG A 140 5.21 9.06 4.35
C ARG A 140 6.61 8.44 4.25
N ARG A 141 7.17 8.01 5.39
CA ARG A 141 8.57 7.57 5.50
C ARG A 141 8.78 6.14 5.02
N VAL A 142 7.96 5.21 5.49
CA VAL A 142 8.17 3.78 5.22
C VAL A 142 7.10 3.18 4.33
N GLY A 143 6.02 3.91 4.02
CA GLY A 143 4.95 3.46 3.14
C GLY A 143 5.34 3.49 1.66
N GLY A 144 4.37 3.83 0.82
CA GLY A 144 4.52 3.88 -0.63
C GLY A 144 3.35 4.63 -1.24
N ARG A 145 3.38 4.81 -2.56
CA ARG A 145 2.31 5.54 -3.26
C ARG A 145 0.97 4.81 -3.14
N GLU A 146 0.98 3.50 -3.24
CA GLU A 146 -0.19 2.64 -3.05
C GLU A 146 -0.78 2.78 -1.65
N PHE A 147 0.06 2.85 -0.61
CA PHE A 147 -0.41 3.04 0.76
C PHE A 147 -1.01 4.44 0.95
N ALA A 148 -0.35 5.47 0.42
CA ALA A 148 -0.84 6.84 0.49
C ALA A 148 -2.19 7.00 -0.24
N ALA A 149 -2.30 6.45 -1.46
CA ALA A 149 -3.55 6.47 -2.22
C ALA A 149 -4.67 5.72 -1.50
N ILE A 150 -4.40 4.53 -0.95
CA ILE A 150 -5.38 3.77 -0.18
C ILE A 150 -5.82 4.54 1.07
N ALA A 151 -4.88 5.15 1.81
CA ALA A 151 -5.21 5.98 2.97
C ALA A 151 -6.11 7.16 2.59
N GLY A 152 -5.81 7.85 1.47
CA GLY A 152 -6.67 8.90 0.91
C GLY A 152 -8.07 8.42 0.54
N ALA A 153 -8.18 7.26 -0.10
CA ALA A 153 -9.46 6.65 -0.47
C ALA A 153 -10.32 6.33 0.78
N ILE A 154 -9.70 5.79 1.84
CA ILE A 154 -10.37 5.52 3.12
C ILE A 154 -10.86 6.82 3.77
N LEU A 155 -10.03 7.87 3.77
CA LEU A 155 -10.42 9.18 4.31
C LEU A 155 -11.63 9.76 3.59
N ALA A 156 -11.61 9.73 2.25
CA ALA A 156 -12.73 10.21 1.44
C ALA A 156 -14.02 9.40 1.68
N ALA A 157 -13.91 8.07 1.72
CA ALA A 157 -15.04 7.19 2.03
C ALA A 157 -15.62 7.49 3.42
N ARG A 158 -14.76 7.66 4.44
CA ARG A 158 -15.19 8.03 5.80
C ARG A 158 -15.94 9.36 5.82
N MET A 159 -15.46 10.37 5.10
CA MET A 159 -16.11 11.68 5.00
C MET A 159 -17.51 11.60 4.38
N GLN A 160 -17.70 10.69 3.42
CA GLN A 160 -18.98 10.46 2.73
C GLN A 160 -19.83 9.35 3.37
N LYS A 161 -19.40 8.77 4.50
CA LYS A 161 -20.07 7.64 5.17
C LYS A 161 -20.24 6.41 4.28
N ILE A 162 -19.29 6.21 3.36
CA ILE A 162 -19.22 5.04 2.49
C ILE A 162 -18.50 3.93 3.28
N PRO A 163 -19.10 2.75 3.46
CA PRO A 163 -18.43 1.61 4.06
C PRO A 163 -17.21 1.20 3.24
N VAL A 164 -16.16 0.72 3.93
CA VAL A 164 -14.93 0.28 3.30
C VAL A 164 -14.68 -1.19 3.63
N LEU A 165 -14.46 -2.00 2.59
CA LEU A 165 -13.98 -3.37 2.70
C LEU A 165 -12.46 -3.38 2.46
N LEU A 166 -11.72 -3.77 3.49
CA LEU A 166 -10.27 -3.98 3.42
C LEU A 166 -10.00 -5.39 2.89
N ASP A 167 -9.17 -5.51 1.85
CA ASP A 167 -8.76 -6.79 1.28
C ASP A 167 -7.64 -7.45 2.10
N GLY A 168 -6.38 -7.14 1.76
CA GLY A 168 -5.21 -7.83 2.27
C GLY A 168 -4.34 -7.00 3.21
N LEU A 169 -3.12 -7.51 3.40
CA LEU A 169 -2.11 -6.95 4.31
C LEU A 169 -1.82 -5.47 4.02
N VAL A 170 -1.68 -5.09 2.74
CA VAL A 170 -1.32 -3.73 2.31
C VAL A 170 -2.46 -2.75 2.57
N ALA A 171 -3.68 -3.07 2.15
CA ALA A 171 -4.85 -2.25 2.43
C ALA A 171 -5.06 -2.06 3.94
N THR A 172 -4.86 -3.13 4.71
CA THR A 172 -4.96 -3.08 6.18
C THR A 172 -3.86 -2.22 6.81
N ALA A 173 -2.62 -2.31 6.33
CA ALA A 173 -1.51 -1.48 6.82
C ALA A 173 -1.73 0.00 6.50
N ALA A 174 -2.22 0.33 5.31
CA ALA A 174 -2.59 1.70 4.96
C ALA A 174 -3.72 2.21 5.87
N ALA A 175 -4.77 1.42 6.09
CA ALA A 175 -5.86 1.76 7.00
C ALA A 175 -5.36 2.01 8.44
N ALA A 176 -4.40 1.20 8.90
CA ALA A 176 -3.81 1.33 10.22
C ALA A 176 -3.09 2.67 10.42
N THR A 177 -2.71 3.41 9.36
CA THR A 177 -2.10 4.74 9.51
C THR A 177 -3.09 5.86 9.84
N LEU A 178 -4.39 5.57 9.91
CA LEU A 178 -5.48 6.55 10.08
C LEU A 178 -6.14 6.50 11.47
N HIS A 179 -5.46 5.96 12.49
CA HIS A 179 -5.97 5.86 13.86
C HIS A 179 -5.76 7.12 14.69
#